data_AF-A0A7V9N3L4-F1
#
_entry.id   AF-A0A7V9N3L4-F1
#
_cell.length_a   1.000
_cell.length_b   1.000
_cell.length_c   1.000
_cell.angle_alpha   90.00
_cell.angle_beta   90.00
_cell.angle_gamma   90.00
#
_symmetry.space_group_name_H-M   'P 1'
#
loop_
_entity.id
_entity.type
_entity.pdbx_description
1 polymer ?
#
loop_
_entity_poly.entity_id
_entity_poly.type
_entity_poly.pdbx_seq_one_letter_code
_entity_poly.pdbx_strand_id
1 'polypeptide(L)'
;LIGTMKRGAYLVNTARGKICDRDAVVRALESGRLAGYAGDVWFPQPAPRDHPWRTMPHHGMTPHVSGSSLSAQARYAAGTREILECWLEGRPIREEYLIVDGGTLAGTGAHSYSAGDATSGAEDAARFTN
;
A
#
# COMPACT_ATOMS: atom_id res chain seq x y z
N LEU A 1 16.42 8.84 -4.14
CA LEU A 1 16.03 8.39 -5.50
C LEU A 1 15.34 9.48 -6.32
N ILE A 2 14.34 10.20 -5.82
CA ILE A 2 13.62 11.21 -6.62
C ILE A 2 14.56 12.24 -7.29
N GLY A 3 15.63 12.67 -6.60
CA GLY A 3 16.62 13.60 -7.14
C GLY A 3 17.40 13.09 -8.36
N THR A 4 17.48 11.77 -8.57
CA THR A 4 18.17 11.16 -9.72
C THR A 4 17.25 10.96 -10.93
N MET A 5 15.95 11.22 -10.78
CA MET A 5 15.00 11.16 -11.89
C MET A 5 15.19 12.35 -12.84
N LYS A 6 14.80 12.16 -14.10
CA LYS A 6 14.72 13.26 -15.08
C LYS A 6 13.83 14.38 -14.50
N ARG A 7 14.23 15.64 -14.71
CA ARG A 7 13.38 16.79 -14.34
C ARG A 7 12.06 16.71 -15.13
N GLY A 8 10.94 16.90 -14.44
CA GLY A 8 9.61 16.77 -15.03
C GLY A 8 9.15 15.31 -15.22
N ALA A 9 9.76 14.35 -14.53
CA ALA A 9 9.30 12.96 -14.57
C ALA A 9 7.93 12.80 -13.88
N TYR A 10 7.18 11.78 -14.28
CA TYR A 10 5.97 11.33 -13.59
C TYR A 10 6.29 10.13 -12.71
N LEU A 11 5.68 10.07 -11.53
CA LEU A 11 5.78 8.95 -10.60
C LEU A 11 4.39 8.43 -10.26
N VAL A 12 4.17 7.13 -10.45
CA VAL A 12 2.91 6.46 -10.09
C VAL A 12 3.20 5.41 -9.01
N ASN A 13 2.43 5.42 -7.93
CA ASN A 13 2.55 4.44 -6.85
C ASN A 13 1.18 3.90 -6.44
N THR A 14 0.92 2.65 -6.78
CA THR A 14 -0.22 1.85 -6.31
C THR A 14 0.25 0.61 -5.52
N ALA A 15 1.50 0.62 -5.06
CA ALA A 15 2.09 -0.45 -4.27
C ALA A 15 1.81 -0.22 -2.78
N ARG A 16 2.60 0.63 -2.10
CA ARG A 16 2.38 1.04 -0.69
C ARG A 16 2.86 2.47 -0.47
N GLY A 17 2.14 3.25 0.35
CA GLY A 17 2.47 4.66 0.60
C GLY A 17 3.86 4.85 1.24
N LYS A 18 4.22 3.95 2.17
CA LYS A 18 5.50 3.99 2.90
C LYS A 18 6.75 3.68 2.05
N ILE A 19 6.59 3.32 0.77
CA ILE A 19 7.71 3.23 -0.18
C ILE A 19 8.29 4.62 -0.47
N CYS A 20 7.45 5.66 -0.41
CA CYS A 20 7.87 7.04 -0.63
C CYS A 20 8.04 7.77 0.70
N ASP A 21 9.08 8.60 0.77
CA ASP A 21 9.15 9.65 1.79
C ASP A 21 8.07 10.71 1.47
N ARG A 22 7.15 10.89 2.42
CA ARG A 22 5.97 11.75 2.29
C ARG A 22 6.33 13.17 1.83
N ASP A 23 7.30 13.79 2.50
CA ASP A 23 7.60 15.21 2.30
C ASP A 23 8.55 15.42 1.12
N ALA A 24 9.37 14.42 0.77
CA ALA A 24 10.21 14.46 -0.42
C ALA A 24 9.38 14.48 -1.72
N VAL A 25 8.25 13.79 -1.76
CA VAL A 25 7.31 13.84 -2.91
C VAL A 25 6.75 15.26 -3.07
N VAL A 26 6.30 15.87 -1.98
CA VAL A 26 5.76 17.25 -1.97
C VAL A 26 6.80 18.22 -2.51
N ARG A 27 8.01 18.24 -1.92
CA ARG A 27 9.11 19.12 -2.36
C ARG A 27 9.48 18.91 -3.82
N ALA A 28 9.44 17.67 -4.31
CA ALA A 28 9.81 17.37 -5.69
C ALA A 28 8.77 17.88 -6.71
N LEU A 29 7.49 17.91 -6.34
CA LEU A 29 6.44 18.51 -7.15
C LEU A 29 6.54 20.04 -7.13
N GLU A 30 6.73 20.64 -5.96
CA GLU A 30 6.93 22.09 -5.80
C GLU A 30 8.13 22.59 -6.61
N SER A 31 9.25 21.85 -6.62
CA SER A 31 10.46 22.24 -7.36
C SER A 31 10.39 21.94 -8.86
N GLY A 32 9.34 21.27 -9.34
CA GLY A 32 9.23 20.73 -10.71
C GLY A 32 10.24 19.62 -11.03
N ARG A 33 10.82 18.96 -10.00
CA ARG A 33 11.63 17.74 -10.22
C ARG A 33 10.72 16.63 -10.73
N LEU A 34 9.54 16.48 -10.14
CA LEU A 34 8.43 15.72 -10.68
C LEU A 34 7.44 16.67 -11.37
N ALA A 35 6.94 16.25 -12.53
CA ALA A 35 5.81 16.93 -13.20
C ALA A 35 4.47 16.46 -12.64
N GLY A 36 4.40 15.27 -12.04
CA GLY A 36 3.19 14.76 -11.43
C GLY A 36 3.42 13.52 -10.58
N TYR A 37 2.54 13.33 -9.60
CA TYR A 37 2.50 12.15 -8.75
C TYR A 37 1.06 11.64 -8.67
N ALA A 38 0.85 10.35 -8.91
CA ALA A 38 -0.47 9.73 -8.82
C ALA A 38 -0.40 8.39 -8.10
N GLY A 39 -1.49 8.01 -7.46
CA GLY A 39 -1.54 6.78 -6.67
C GLY A 39 -2.82 6.69 -5.84
N ASP A 40 -3.05 5.50 -5.30
CA ASP A 40 -4.18 5.24 -4.41
C ASP A 40 -3.74 4.82 -3.00
N VAL A 41 -2.44 4.67 -2.75
CA VAL A 41 -1.89 4.22 -1.47
C VAL A 41 -1.35 5.36 -0.61
N TRP A 42 -1.54 5.24 0.70
CA TRP A 42 -1.21 6.27 1.69
C TRP A 42 -0.49 5.64 2.88
N PHE A 43 0.16 6.47 3.70
CA PHE A 43 0.60 6.05 5.03
C PHE A 43 0.38 7.20 6.04
N PRO A 44 -0.32 6.97 7.16
CA PRO A 44 -1.07 5.76 7.50
C PRO A 44 -2.39 5.66 6.71
N GLN A 45 -3.20 4.63 6.97
CA GLN A 45 -4.51 4.44 6.32
C GLN A 45 -5.61 4.14 7.37
N PRO A 46 -6.69 4.95 7.45
CA PRO A 46 -6.97 6.15 6.65
C PRO A 46 -5.95 7.26 6.84
N ALA A 47 -5.64 7.98 5.76
CA ALA A 47 -4.73 9.12 5.81
C ALA A 47 -5.41 10.29 6.55
N PRO A 48 -4.71 10.97 7.50
CA PRO A 48 -5.22 12.16 8.17
C PRO A 48 -5.78 13.21 7.19
N ARG A 49 -6.75 14.03 7.64
CA ARG A 49 -7.39 15.03 6.77
C ARG A 49 -6.42 16.09 6.26
N ASP A 50 -5.37 16.36 7.02
CA ASP A 50 -4.28 17.29 6.73
C ASP A 50 -3.09 16.62 5.99
N HIS A 51 -3.23 15.37 5.55
CA HIS A 51 -2.15 14.68 4.83
C HIS A 51 -1.76 15.47 3.56
N PRO A 52 -0.47 15.82 3.38
CA PRO A 52 -0.05 16.81 2.38
C PRO A 52 -0.29 16.38 0.94
N TRP A 53 -0.29 15.07 0.66
CA TRP A 53 -0.62 14.55 -0.68
C TRP A 53 -2.08 14.79 -1.11
N ARG A 54 -2.96 15.27 -0.21
CA ARG A 54 -4.33 15.69 -0.56
C ARG A 54 -4.37 17.01 -1.30
N THR A 55 -3.35 17.86 -1.17
CA THR A 55 -3.36 19.25 -1.68
C THR A 55 -2.06 19.66 -2.38
N MET A 56 -1.04 18.81 -2.42
CA MET A 56 0.22 19.10 -3.13
C MET A 56 0.00 19.32 -4.64
N PRO A 57 0.82 20.14 -5.32
CA PRO A 57 0.60 20.47 -6.73
C PRO A 57 0.73 19.24 -7.66
N HIS A 58 -0.01 19.24 -8.77
CA HIS A 58 0.05 18.22 -9.83
C HIS A 58 -0.16 16.77 -9.35
N HIS A 59 -1.00 16.58 -8.33
CA HIS A 59 -1.34 15.26 -7.82
C HIS A 59 -2.57 14.66 -8.51
N GLY A 60 -2.56 13.34 -8.69
CA GLY A 60 -3.69 12.54 -9.18
C GLY A 60 -4.06 11.45 -8.19
N MET A 61 -4.28 11.84 -6.93
CA MET A 61 -4.48 10.89 -5.83
C MET A 61 -5.95 10.45 -5.70
N THR A 62 -6.16 9.17 -5.39
CA THR A 62 -7.44 8.64 -4.92
C THR A 62 -7.27 8.01 -3.54
N PRO A 63 -8.35 7.74 -2.77
CA PRO A 63 -8.28 6.79 -1.67
C PRO A 63 -7.87 5.40 -2.19
N HIS A 64 -7.48 4.49 -1.29
CA HIS A 64 -7.01 3.15 -1.66
C HIS A 64 -8.18 2.27 -2.12
N VAL A 65 -8.40 2.24 -3.43
CA VAL A 65 -9.59 1.64 -4.05
C VAL A 65 -9.26 0.64 -5.15
N SER A 66 -8.06 0.64 -5.73
CA SER A 66 -7.74 -0.17 -6.92
C SER A 66 -8.00 -1.67 -6.70
N GLY A 67 -7.60 -2.20 -5.54
CA GLY A 67 -7.79 -3.60 -5.17
C GLY A 67 -9.20 -3.95 -4.68
N SER A 68 -10.10 -2.97 -4.52
CA SER A 68 -11.45 -3.16 -3.93
C SER A 68 -12.59 -2.74 -4.86
N SER A 69 -12.37 -2.78 -6.18
CA SER A 69 -13.46 -2.74 -7.16
C SER A 69 -14.41 -3.92 -6.96
N LEU A 70 -15.71 -3.77 -7.25
CA LEU A 70 -16.72 -4.84 -7.06
C LEU A 70 -16.29 -6.18 -7.68
N SER A 71 -15.65 -6.14 -8.85
CA SER A 71 -15.09 -7.32 -9.52
C SER A 71 -13.99 -8.01 -8.71
N ALA A 72 -13.12 -7.23 -8.05
CA ALA A 72 -12.07 -7.77 -7.19
C ALA A 72 -12.65 -8.32 -5.88
N GLN A 73 -13.67 -7.66 -5.32
CA GLN A 73 -14.34 -8.10 -4.09
C GLN A 73 -14.88 -9.52 -4.18
N ALA A 74 -15.53 -9.86 -5.30
CA ALA A 74 -16.02 -11.21 -5.52
C ALA A 74 -14.93 -12.29 -5.38
N ARG A 75 -13.73 -12.02 -5.91
CA ARG A 75 -12.61 -12.98 -5.90
C ARG A 75 -11.94 -13.08 -4.54
N TYR A 76 -11.58 -11.95 -3.93
CA TYR A 76 -10.90 -12.03 -2.62
C TYR A 76 -11.85 -12.51 -1.51
N ALA A 77 -13.16 -12.26 -1.63
CA ALA A 77 -14.15 -12.82 -0.71
C ALA A 77 -14.23 -14.35 -0.83
N ALA A 78 -14.27 -14.87 -2.06
CA ALA A 78 -14.21 -16.32 -2.30
C ALA A 78 -12.91 -16.94 -1.75
N GLY A 79 -11.75 -16.32 -2.01
CA GLY A 79 -10.46 -16.80 -1.49
C GLY A 79 -10.37 -16.73 0.04
N THR A 80 -10.94 -15.70 0.68
CA THR A 80 -11.02 -15.60 2.14
C THR A 80 -11.83 -16.77 2.71
N ARG A 81 -12.99 -17.06 2.11
CA ARG A 81 -13.81 -18.20 2.49
C ARG A 81 -13.08 -19.53 2.29
N GLU A 82 -12.39 -19.71 1.17
CA GLU A 82 -11.62 -20.92 0.89
C GLU A 82 -10.54 -21.18 1.97
N ILE A 83 -9.81 -20.14 2.38
CA ILE A 83 -8.81 -20.23 3.45
C ILE A 83 -9.47 -20.69 4.76
N LEU A 84 -10.64 -20.15 5.10
CA LEU A 84 -11.39 -20.55 6.30
C LEU A 84 -11.88 -22.00 6.21
N GLU A 85 -12.35 -22.45 5.05
CA GLU A 85 -12.75 -23.85 4.83
C GLU A 85 -11.54 -24.79 5.01
N CYS A 86 -10.37 -24.46 4.44
CA CYS A 86 -9.15 -25.22 4.68
C CYS A 86 -8.80 -25.27 6.18
N TRP A 87 -8.80 -24.11 6.82
CA TRP A 87 -8.43 -23.98 8.24
C TRP A 87 -9.35 -24.79 9.16
N LEU A 88 -10.66 -24.63 9.02
CA LEU A 88 -11.65 -25.27 9.90
C LEU A 88 -11.72 -26.79 9.70
N GLU A 89 -11.40 -27.28 8.50
CA GLU A 89 -11.37 -28.71 8.17
C GLU A 89 -9.99 -29.35 8.39
N GLY A 90 -9.00 -28.57 8.84
CA GLY A 90 -7.62 -29.06 9.04
C GLY A 90 -6.91 -29.45 7.74
N ARG A 91 -7.34 -28.88 6.59
CA ARG A 91 -6.66 -29.05 5.30
C ARG A 91 -5.58 -28.00 5.11
N PRO A 92 -4.51 -28.30 4.36
CA PRO A 92 -3.49 -27.30 4.03
C PRO A 92 -4.09 -26.09 3.30
N ILE A 93 -3.69 -24.89 3.72
CA ILE A 93 -3.90 -23.66 2.95
C ILE A 93 -2.94 -23.69 1.75
N ARG A 94 -3.39 -23.17 0.60
CA ARG A 94 -2.55 -23.13 -0.61
C ARG A 94 -1.26 -22.35 -0.38
N GLU A 95 -0.17 -22.86 -0.94
CA GLU A 95 1.18 -22.26 -0.78
C GLU A 95 1.21 -20.80 -1.23
N GLU A 96 0.56 -20.47 -2.35
CA GLU A 96 0.54 -19.11 -2.89
C GLU A 96 -0.20 -18.10 -1.99
N TYR A 97 -1.00 -18.56 -1.02
CA TYR A 97 -1.69 -17.71 -0.05
C TYR A 97 -0.89 -17.50 1.25
N LEU A 98 0.10 -18.35 1.51
CA LEU A 98 0.90 -18.27 2.72
C LEU A 98 1.87 -17.08 2.67
N ILE A 99 1.97 -16.39 3.81
CA ILE A 99 2.97 -15.35 4.07
C ILE A 99 3.86 -15.76 5.24
N VAL A 100 3.26 -16.23 6.33
CA VAL A 100 3.94 -16.80 7.50
C VAL A 100 3.24 -18.09 7.85
N ASP A 101 4.01 -19.15 8.09
CA ASP A 101 3.52 -20.42 8.64
C ASP A 101 4.62 -21.05 9.52
N GLY A 102 4.21 -21.75 10.58
CA GLY A 102 5.16 -22.41 11.50
C GLY A 102 6.19 -21.48 12.16
N GLY A 103 5.91 -20.17 12.26
CA GLY A 103 6.83 -19.18 12.85
C GLY A 103 7.87 -18.61 11.89
N THR A 104 7.81 -18.95 10.60
CA THR A 104 8.74 -18.45 9.57
C THR A 104 7.99 -17.94 8.34
N LEU A 105 8.68 -17.17 7.48
CA LEU A 105 8.13 -16.85 6.16
C LEU A 105 7.88 -18.15 5.37
N ALA A 106 6.74 -18.22 4.67
CA ALA A 106 6.32 -19.38 3.91
C ALA A 106 5.65 -18.96 2.60
N GLY A 107 5.63 -19.86 1.61
CA GLY A 107 5.00 -19.64 0.31
C GLY A 107 5.39 -18.30 -0.34
N THR A 108 4.40 -17.53 -0.79
CA THR A 108 4.60 -16.18 -1.36
C THR A 108 5.37 -15.26 -0.41
N GLY A 109 5.22 -15.43 0.90
CA GLY A 109 5.93 -14.68 1.93
C GLY A 109 7.45 -14.80 1.82
N ALA A 110 7.95 -16.03 1.69
CA ALA A 110 9.39 -16.33 1.62
C ALA A 110 10.06 -15.75 0.36
N HIS A 111 9.31 -15.62 -0.74
CA HIS A 111 9.81 -15.06 -1.99
C HIS A 111 9.79 -13.53 -2.03
N SER A 112 8.88 -12.90 -1.28
CA SER A 112 8.52 -11.48 -1.51
C SER A 112 8.88 -10.56 -0.36
N TYR A 113 9.09 -11.09 0.85
CA TYR A 113 9.27 -10.29 2.06
C TYR A 113 10.57 -10.63 2.78
N SER A 114 11.00 -9.69 3.61
CA SER A 114 12.02 -9.92 4.64
C SER A 114 11.37 -9.83 6.02
N ALA A 115 11.97 -10.49 7.01
CA ALA A 115 11.53 -10.36 8.40
C ALA A 115 11.75 -8.92 8.90
N GLY A 116 10.75 -8.35 9.56
CA GLY A 116 10.80 -6.98 10.09
C GLY A 116 9.41 -6.42 10.40
N ASP A 117 9.37 -5.15 10.81
CA ASP A 117 8.13 -4.42 11.09
C ASP A 117 8.06 -3.14 10.25
N ALA A 118 6.93 -2.95 9.56
CA ALA A 118 6.63 -1.76 8.77
C ALA A 118 5.46 -0.94 9.36
N THR A 119 4.95 -1.29 10.53
CA THR A 119 3.72 -0.73 11.12
C THR A 119 3.95 0.52 11.96
N SER A 120 5.18 0.83 12.36
CA SER A 120 5.47 2.03 13.18
C SER A 120 4.95 3.31 12.51
N GLY A 121 4.18 4.13 13.24
CA GLY A 121 3.50 5.32 12.70
C GLY A 121 2.07 5.06 12.20
N ALA A 122 1.58 3.82 12.23
CA ALA A 122 0.21 3.50 11.81
C ALA A 122 -0.85 4.09 12.75
N GLU A 123 -0.50 4.34 14.01
CA GLU A 123 -1.34 4.97 15.03
C GLU A 123 -1.86 6.35 14.62
N ASP A 124 -1.12 7.08 13.78
CA ASP A 124 -1.55 8.37 13.22
C ASP A 124 -2.83 8.26 12.39
N ALA A 125 -3.23 7.05 11.96
CA ALA A 125 -4.53 6.81 11.32
C ALA A 125 -5.70 7.26 12.19
N ALA A 126 -5.56 7.20 13.52
CA ALA A 126 -6.58 7.62 14.47
C ALA A 126 -6.88 9.13 14.41
N ARG A 127 -5.99 9.93 13.81
CA ARG A 127 -6.21 11.38 13.58
C ARG A 127 -7.21 11.66 12.46
N PHE A 128 -7.62 10.64 11.70
CA PHE A 128 -8.73 10.80 10.77
C PHE A 128 -10.06 10.84 11.52
N THR A 129 -10.72 12.00 11.51
CA THR A 129 -12.05 12.20 12.09
C THR A 129 -13.07 12.52 10.99
N ASN A 130 -14.31 12.06 11.17
CA ASN A 130 -15.44 12.39 10.28
C ASN A 130 -15.99 13.79 10.56
#